data_AF-A0A929UT39-F1
#
_entry.id   AF-A0A929UT39-F1
#
_cell.length_a   1.000
_cell.length_b   1.000
_cell.length_c   1.000
_cell.angle_alpha   90.00
_cell.angle_beta   90.00
_cell.angle_gamma   90.00
#
_symmetry.space_group_name_H-M   'P 1'
#
loop_
_entity.id
_entity.type
_entity.pdbx_description
1 polymer ?
#
loop_
_entity_poly.entity_id
_entity_poly.type
_entity_poly.pdbx_seq_one_letter_code
_entity_poly.pdbx_strand_id
1 'polypeptide(L)' 'MQTFSPVKEGKVRAIYDVGNGTIMVATARISAVDV' A
#
# COMPACT_ATOMS: atom_id res chain seq x y z
N MET A 1 -0.58 -4.61 19.15
CA MET A 1 -0.26 -4.23 17.76
C MET A 1 -1.38 -4.76 16.89
N GLN A 2 -2.05 -3.90 16.13
CA GLN A 2 -3.08 -4.34 15.19
C GLN A 2 -2.40 -4.65 13.86
N THR A 3 -2.55 -5.87 13.37
CA THR A 3 -1.94 -6.31 12.12
C THR A 3 -2.93 -6.11 10.98
N PHE A 4 -2.61 -5.21 10.05
CA PHE A 4 -3.42 -4.98 8.86
C PHE A 4 -2.76 -5.67 7.67
N SER A 5 -3.49 -6.55 7.00
CA SER A 5 -3.05 -7.12 5.73
C SER A 5 -3.32 -6.13 4.59
N PRO A 6 -2.36 -5.90 3.68
CA PRO A 6 -2.58 -5.00 2.56
C PRO A 6 -3.66 -5.58 1.64
N VAL A 7 -4.66 -4.77 1.31
CA VAL A 7 -5.71 -5.14 0.36
C VAL A 7 -5.23 -5.01 -1.08
N LYS A 8 -4.25 -4.14 -1.32
CA LYS A 8 -3.61 -3.98 -2.63
C LYS A 8 -2.18 -3.49 -2.47
N GLU A 9 -1.25 -4.22 -3.07
CA GLU A 9 0.13 -3.79 -3.22
C GLU A 9 0.39 -3.36 -4.67
N GLY A 10 0.96 -2.18 -4.82
CA GLY A 10 1.48 -1.67 -6.08
C GLY A 10 2.99 -1.50 -6.03
N LYS A 11 3.56 -1.10 -7.17
CA LYS A 11 5.00 -0.90 -7.35
C LYS A 11 5.60 0.02 -6.28
N VAL A 12 4.94 1.14 -6.02
CA VAL A 12 5.45 2.21 -5.13
C VAL A 12 4.51 2.55 -3.97
N ARG A 13 3.43 1.78 -3.78
CA ARG A 13 2.43 2.02 -2.73
C ARG A 13 1.79 0.74 -2.23
N ALA A 14 1.34 0.76 -0.99
CA ALA A 14 0.48 -0.26 -0.41
C ALA A 14 -0.80 0.39 0.13
N ILE A 15 -1.92 -0.29 -0.02
CA ILE A 15 -3.23 0.17 0.44
C ILE A 15 -3.72 -0.81 1.49
N TYR A 16 -4.15 -0.26 2.63
CA TYR A 16 -4.70 -1.00 3.77
C TYR A 16 -6.12 -0.53 4.03
N ASP A 17 -7.02 -1.49 4.19
CA ASP A 17 -8.38 -1.22 4.66
C ASP A 17 -8.43 -1.30 6.19
N VAL A 18 -9.06 -0.31 6.82
CA VAL A 18 -9.23 -0.24 8.28
C VAL A 18 -10.71 -0.25 8.68
N GLY A 19 -11.62 -0.62 7.77
CA GLY A 19 -13.06 -0.77 7.98
C GLY A 19 -13.85 0.53 7.93
N ASN A 20 -13.28 1.65 8.38
CA ASN A 20 -13.90 2.99 8.32
C ASN A 20 -13.23 3.91 7.28
N GLY A 21 -12.39 3.34 6.42
CA GLY A 21 -11.60 4.10 5.45
C GLY A 21 -10.37 3.32 5.00
N THR A 22 -9.54 3.99 4.20
CA THR A 22 -8.39 3.37 3.58
C THR A 22 -7.14 4.19 3.85
N ILE A 23 -6.05 3.51 4.18
CA ILE A 23 -4.74 4.12 4.37
C ILE A 23 -3.88 3.79 3.14
N MET A 24 -3.38 4.82 2.45
CA MET A 24 -2.40 4.66 1.38
C MET A 24 -1.01 4.99 1.90
N VAL A 25 -0.12 4.00 1.83
CA VAL A 25 1.29 4.13 2.24
C VAL A 25 2.15 4.22 0.98
N ALA A 26 2.88 5.33 0.84
CA ALA A 26 3.95 5.44 -0.16
C ALA A 26 5.17 4.65 0.34
N THR A 27 5.68 3.75 -0.50
CA THR A 27 6.90 2.99 -0.17
C THR A 27 8.12 3.74 -0.70
N ALA A 28 9.30 3.39 -0.20
CA ALA A 28 10.56 3.91 -0.75
C ALA A 28 10.93 3.27 -2.11
N ARG A 29 10.05 2.44 -2.70
CA ARG A 29 10.30 1.83 -4.01
C ARG A 29 10.05 2.88 -5.10
N ILE A 30 10.84 2.78 -6.18
CA ILE A 30 10.70 3.58 -7.39
C ILE A 30 10.58 2.63 -8.59
N SER A 31 9.76 2.99 -9.56
CA SER A 31 9.63 2.30 -10.85
C SER A 31 9.92 3.33 -11.94
N ALA A 32 10.91 3.04 -12.79
CA ALA A 32 11.43 3.96 -13.81
C ALA A 32 11.07 3.53 -15.25
N VAL A 33 10.47 2.35 -15.40
CA VAL A 33 9.86 1.81 -16.63
C VAL A 33 8.61 1.07 -16.20
N ASP A 34 7.66 0.84 -17.11
CA ASP A 34 6.32 0.34 -16.75
C ASP A 34 6.28 -1.16 -16.33
N VAL A 35 7.28 -1.64 -15.59
CA VAL A 35 7.39 -2.97 -14.94
C VAL A 35 7.26 -2.90 -13.43
#